data_AF-A0A842MQ00-F1
#
_entry.id   AF-A0A842MQ00-F1
#
_cell.length_a   1.000
_cell.length_b   1.000
_cell.length_c   1.000
_cell.angle_alpha   90.00
_cell.angle_beta   90.00
_cell.angle_gamma   90.00
#
_symmetry.space_group_name_H-M   'P 1'
#
loop_
_entity.id
_entity.type
_entity.pdbx_description
1 polymer ?
#
loop_
_entity_poly.entity_id
_entity_poly.type
_entity_poly.pdbx_seq_one_letter_code
_entity_poly.pdbx_strand_id
1 'polypeptide(L)'
;MLKATIPRGVCSAIYDYFKYNGLFQYWQYWKYSEVTRDLMGSQTLGLGYYYSFVALFFKGHDVPWGCGFHYTLLGYNGEHIEDAYIYTKTVYGKHDFVFLWACGTACSYPSWYCSTCQAWTGHCYCWTRKNTLALDGYTEWWDNNPEVFLGWEWGSPDFLHTYGCKNGYDYGSFVESFFKYLLQQDKTVKKALDLASQEVFIGEPTFIDSPPRNGIWLYDDWSCLRIYGNGDVKLP
;
A
#
# COMPACT_ATOMS: atom_id res chain seq x y z
N MET A 1 28.20 -4.08 -9.63
CA MET A 1 28.21 -5.21 -8.67
C MET A 1 27.13 -4.90 -7.63
N LEU A 2 25.92 -5.43 -7.82
CA LEU A 2 24.78 -5.17 -6.93
C LEU A 2 25.00 -5.95 -5.63
N LYS A 3 25.24 -5.21 -4.53
CA LYS A 3 25.23 -5.78 -3.18
C LYS A 3 23.81 -6.26 -2.92
N ALA A 4 23.61 -7.58 -2.81
CA ALA A 4 22.42 -8.13 -2.22
C ALA A 4 22.41 -7.72 -0.74
N THR A 5 21.76 -6.60 -0.45
CA THR A 5 21.49 -6.16 0.91
C THR A 5 20.55 -7.17 1.56
N ILE A 6 20.89 -7.61 2.76
CA ILE A 6 20.01 -8.42 3.61
C ILE A 6 18.67 -7.68 3.66
N PRO A 7 17.54 -8.29 3.22
CA PRO A 7 16.27 -7.61 3.26
C PRO A 7 16.00 -7.22 4.70
N ARG A 8 15.74 -5.94 4.91
CA ARG A 8 15.24 -5.44 6.17
C ARG A 8 14.01 -6.25 6.56
N GLY A 9 13.96 -6.76 7.79
CA GLY A 9 12.91 -7.64 8.30
C GLY A 9 11.52 -7.00 8.43
N VAL A 10 11.21 -5.93 7.67
CA VAL A 10 9.96 -5.15 7.72
C VAL A 10 8.74 -6.04 7.66
N CYS A 11 8.66 -6.90 6.63
CA CYS A 11 7.48 -7.74 6.44
C CYS A 11 7.31 -8.75 7.59
N SER A 12 8.42 -9.25 8.15
CA SER A 12 8.38 -10.11 9.35
C SER A 12 7.94 -9.34 10.58
N ALA A 13 8.40 -8.09 10.76
CA ALA A 13 7.99 -7.24 11.88
C ALA A 13 6.50 -6.89 11.82
N ILE A 14 5.98 -6.53 10.63
CA ILE A 14 4.54 -6.31 10.40
C ILE A 14 3.76 -7.58 10.72
N TYR A 15 4.22 -8.73 10.22
CA TYR A 15 3.60 -10.02 10.52
C TYR A 15 3.54 -10.30 12.02
N ASP A 16 4.62 -10.06 12.75
CA ASP A 16 4.67 -10.22 14.19
C ASP A 16 3.69 -9.27 14.91
N TYR A 17 3.53 -8.02 14.45
CA TYR A 17 2.54 -7.10 14.99
C TYR A 17 1.11 -7.61 14.85
N PHE A 18 0.75 -8.17 13.70
CA PHE A 18 -0.55 -8.83 13.53
C PHE A 18 -0.69 -10.03 14.46
N LYS A 19 0.35 -10.88 14.53
CA LYS A 19 0.35 -12.10 15.34
C LYS A 19 0.12 -11.81 16.84
N TYR A 20 0.76 -10.79 17.39
CA TYR A 20 0.71 -10.50 18.82
C TYR A 20 -0.55 -9.74 19.27
N ASN A 21 -1.30 -9.09 18.36
CA ASN A 21 -2.53 -8.39 18.72
C ASN A 21 -3.79 -9.27 18.66
N GLY A 22 -3.70 -10.50 18.14
CA GLY A 22 -4.84 -11.43 18.15
C GLY A 22 -6.05 -10.99 17.29
N LEU A 23 -5.88 -9.96 16.45
CA LEU A 23 -6.97 -9.30 15.72
C LEU A 23 -7.40 -10.00 14.43
N PHE A 24 -6.66 -11.00 13.94
CA PHE A 24 -7.04 -11.72 12.73
C PHE A 24 -6.75 -13.20 12.91
N GLN A 25 -7.78 -14.03 13.14
CA GLN A 25 -7.61 -15.49 13.29
C GLN A 25 -7.00 -16.18 12.05
N TYR A 26 -6.86 -15.46 10.93
CA TYR A 26 -6.36 -15.99 9.66
C TYR A 26 -5.50 -14.95 8.93
N TRP A 27 -4.26 -14.75 9.37
CA TRP A 27 -3.25 -14.03 8.61
C TRP A 27 -2.55 -14.98 7.62
N GLN A 28 -2.18 -14.43 6.47
CA GLN A 28 -1.35 -15.13 5.49
C GLN A 28 -0.13 -14.29 5.20
N TYR A 29 1.05 -14.91 5.26
CA TYR A 29 2.33 -14.29 4.98
C TYR A 29 3.04 -15.09 3.91
N TRP A 30 3.49 -14.39 2.88
CA TRP A 30 4.25 -14.97 1.79
C TRP A 30 5.53 -14.17 1.59
N LYS A 31 6.63 -14.90 1.43
CA LYS A 31 7.87 -14.30 0.97
C LYS A 31 7.73 -13.93 -0.50
N TYR A 32 8.54 -12.98 -0.94
CA TYR A 32 8.57 -12.56 -2.34
C TYR A 32 8.62 -13.74 -3.31
N SER A 33 9.48 -14.74 -3.07
CA SER A 33 9.64 -15.95 -3.90
C SER A 33 8.41 -16.84 -4.03
N GLU A 34 7.35 -16.57 -3.28
CA GLU A 34 6.09 -17.32 -3.30
C GLU A 34 4.99 -16.55 -4.05
N VAL A 35 5.15 -15.23 -4.23
CA VAL A 35 4.11 -14.37 -4.82
C VAL A 35 4.07 -14.52 -6.35
N THR A 36 3.16 -15.36 -6.82
CA THR A 36 2.79 -15.50 -8.24
C THR A 36 1.46 -14.79 -8.54
N ARG A 37 1.16 -14.61 -9.82
CA ARG A 37 -0.14 -14.13 -10.28
C ARG A 37 -1.29 -14.99 -9.77
N ASP A 38 -1.18 -16.30 -9.90
CA ASP A 38 -2.22 -17.24 -9.47
C ASP A 38 -2.39 -17.28 -7.95
N LEU A 39 -1.29 -17.18 -7.19
CA LEU A 39 -1.37 -17.05 -5.75
C LEU A 39 -2.11 -15.76 -5.38
N MET A 40 -1.71 -14.62 -5.94
CA MET A 40 -2.37 -13.34 -5.66
C MET A 40 -3.86 -13.39 -6.00
N GLY A 41 -4.21 -13.93 -7.17
CA GLY A 41 -5.61 -14.01 -7.60
C GLY A 41 -6.46 -14.96 -6.77
N SER A 42 -5.93 -16.13 -6.40
CA SER A 42 -6.65 -17.09 -5.55
C SER A 42 -6.89 -16.57 -4.15
N GLN A 43 -5.92 -15.86 -3.56
CA GLN A 43 -6.05 -15.29 -2.22
C GLN A 43 -6.96 -14.06 -2.22
N THR A 44 -6.78 -13.14 -3.17
CA THR A 44 -7.66 -11.97 -3.34
C THR A 44 -9.12 -12.38 -3.45
N LEU A 45 -9.39 -13.44 -4.23
CA LEU A 45 -10.73 -14.00 -4.37
C LEU A 45 -11.19 -14.67 -3.07
N GLY A 46 -10.41 -15.61 -2.53
CA GLY A 46 -10.77 -16.41 -1.36
C GLY A 46 -11.02 -15.56 -0.12
N LEU A 47 -10.15 -14.60 0.18
CA LEU A 47 -10.28 -13.73 1.35
C LEU A 47 -11.58 -12.93 1.30
N GLY A 48 -11.95 -12.41 0.13
CA GLY A 48 -13.21 -11.70 -0.08
C GLY A 48 -14.46 -12.58 0.13
N TYR A 49 -14.38 -13.89 -0.09
CA TYR A 49 -15.48 -14.82 0.17
C TYR A 49 -15.67 -15.10 1.66
N TYR A 50 -14.58 -15.36 2.39
CA TYR A 50 -14.65 -15.90 3.74
C TYR A 50 -14.64 -14.85 4.85
N TYR A 51 -14.14 -13.64 4.59
CA TYR A 51 -13.98 -12.61 5.61
C TYR A 51 -14.87 -11.41 5.33
N SER A 52 -15.22 -10.66 6.37
CA SER A 52 -15.96 -9.39 6.28
C SER A 52 -15.04 -8.20 6.03
N PHE A 53 -13.73 -8.38 6.23
CA PHE A 53 -12.69 -7.37 6.14
C PHE A 53 -11.40 -8.03 5.64
N VAL A 54 -10.66 -7.38 4.75
CA VAL A 54 -9.36 -7.82 4.24
C VAL A 54 -8.37 -6.65 4.28
N ALA A 55 -7.27 -6.85 5.00
CA ALA A 55 -6.11 -5.96 4.96
C ALA A 55 -4.98 -6.57 4.13
N LEU A 56 -4.34 -5.76 3.28
CA LEU A 56 -3.23 -6.16 2.43
C LEU A 56 -2.07 -5.18 2.55
N PHE A 57 -0.87 -5.71 2.79
CA PHE A 57 0.38 -5.00 2.59
C PHE A 57 1.20 -5.71 1.52
N PHE A 58 1.67 -4.96 0.53
CA PHE A 58 2.52 -5.48 -0.53
C PHE A 58 3.73 -4.58 -0.73
N LYS A 59 4.93 -5.14 -0.74
CA LYS A 59 6.16 -4.49 -1.20
C LYS A 59 6.60 -5.17 -2.48
N GLY A 60 6.78 -4.41 -3.55
CA GLY A 60 7.26 -4.97 -4.80
C GLY A 60 7.57 -3.91 -5.86
N HIS A 61 7.51 -4.35 -7.11
CA HIS A 61 7.61 -3.51 -8.30
C HIS A 61 6.27 -3.50 -9.02
N ASP A 62 6.02 -2.38 -9.66
CA ASP A 62 4.85 -2.14 -10.48
C ASP A 62 5.30 -1.29 -11.67
N VAL A 63 4.72 -1.56 -12.84
CA VAL A 63 5.05 -0.95 -14.12
C VAL A 63 3.78 -0.65 -14.91
N PRO A 64 3.79 0.38 -15.77
CA PRO A 64 2.70 0.61 -16.70
C PRO A 64 2.51 -0.59 -17.65
N TRP A 65 1.27 -0.92 -17.97
CA TRP A 65 0.91 -1.87 -19.01
C TRP A 65 -0.24 -1.35 -19.89
N GLY A 66 -0.55 -2.07 -20.97
CA GLY A 66 -1.65 -1.70 -21.86
C GLY A 66 -1.47 -0.32 -22.50
N CYS A 67 -2.43 0.58 -22.27
CA CYS A 67 -2.44 1.94 -22.83
C CYS A 67 -1.73 3.00 -21.97
N GLY A 68 -1.00 2.61 -20.91
CA GLY A 68 -0.23 3.53 -20.07
C GLY A 68 -0.99 4.14 -18.89
N PHE A 69 -2.29 3.86 -18.75
CA PHE A 69 -3.11 4.21 -17.57
C PHE A 69 -3.39 3.01 -16.66
N HIS A 70 -2.71 1.91 -16.94
CA HIS A 70 -2.90 0.62 -16.33
C HIS A 70 -1.59 0.24 -15.67
N TYR A 71 -1.67 -0.29 -14.45
CA TYR A 71 -0.51 -0.66 -13.65
C TYR A 71 -0.58 -2.15 -13.29
N THR A 72 0.57 -2.80 -13.24
CA THR A 72 0.71 -4.23 -12.98
C THR A 72 1.81 -4.48 -11.97
N LEU A 73 1.43 -5.09 -10.86
CA LEU A 73 2.41 -5.64 -9.93
C LEU A 73 3.19 -6.76 -10.63
N LEU A 74 4.48 -6.88 -10.32
CA LEU A 74 5.30 -7.97 -10.84
C LEU A 74 5.39 -9.09 -9.80
N GLY A 75 4.96 -10.29 -10.19
CA GLY A 75 5.21 -11.52 -9.44
C GLY A 75 6.69 -11.90 -9.45
N TYR A 76 7.08 -12.82 -8.57
CA TYR A 76 8.50 -13.19 -8.42
C TYR A 76 9.14 -13.75 -9.70
N ASN A 77 8.32 -14.40 -10.52
CA ASN A 77 8.66 -15.02 -11.79
C ASN A 77 8.57 -14.03 -12.97
N GLY A 78 8.31 -12.74 -12.70
CA GLY A 78 8.11 -11.71 -13.72
C GLY A 78 6.72 -11.72 -14.35
N GLU A 79 5.79 -12.58 -13.91
CA GLU A 79 4.41 -12.51 -14.38
C GLU A 79 3.75 -11.20 -13.94
N HIS A 80 2.97 -10.65 -14.84
CA HIS A 80 2.18 -9.47 -14.58
C HIS A 80 0.98 -9.85 -13.71
N ILE A 81 0.62 -9.00 -12.75
CA ILE A 81 -0.57 -9.06 -11.92
C ILE A 81 -1.30 -7.74 -12.14
N GLU A 82 -2.05 -7.68 -13.23
CA GLU A 82 -2.67 -6.43 -13.66
C GLU A 82 -3.78 -5.96 -12.71
N ASP A 83 -3.96 -4.65 -12.59
CA ASP A 83 -5.13 -4.05 -11.94
C ASP A 83 -6.47 -4.67 -12.41
N ALA A 84 -6.63 -4.91 -13.72
CA ALA A 84 -7.79 -5.56 -14.30
C ALA A 84 -7.99 -7.00 -13.77
N TYR A 85 -6.90 -7.76 -13.64
CA TYR A 85 -6.94 -9.09 -13.06
C TYR A 85 -7.38 -9.03 -11.60
N ILE A 86 -6.80 -8.13 -10.80
CA ILE A 86 -7.19 -7.88 -9.41
C ILE A 86 -8.68 -7.54 -9.33
N TYR A 87 -9.19 -6.64 -10.18
CA TYR A 87 -10.62 -6.29 -10.23
C TYR A 87 -11.52 -7.52 -10.41
N THR A 88 -11.13 -8.49 -11.24
CA THR A 88 -11.92 -9.73 -11.43
C THR A 88 -11.89 -10.66 -10.21
N LYS A 89 -10.95 -10.46 -9.29
CA LYS A 89 -10.77 -11.28 -8.08
C LYS A 89 -11.33 -10.61 -6.81
N THR A 90 -11.49 -9.30 -6.79
CA THR A 90 -12.03 -8.53 -5.65
C THR A 90 -13.55 -8.41 -5.65
N VAL A 91 -14.27 -9.51 -5.91
CA VAL A 91 -15.71 -9.50 -6.24
C VAL A 91 -16.68 -8.99 -5.15
N TYR A 92 -16.22 -8.72 -3.92
CA TYR A 92 -17.07 -8.22 -2.83
C TYR A 92 -16.62 -6.89 -2.22
N GLY A 93 -15.59 -6.23 -2.75
CA GLY A 93 -15.16 -4.92 -2.26
C GLY A 93 -14.73 -4.88 -0.79
N LYS A 94 -14.35 -6.03 -0.20
CA LYS A 94 -14.00 -6.15 1.23
C LYS A 94 -12.52 -5.87 1.53
N HIS A 95 -11.78 -5.36 0.55
CA HIS A 95 -10.37 -4.99 0.73
C HIS A 95 -10.33 -3.58 1.31
N ASP A 96 -10.66 -3.52 2.60
CA ASP A 96 -10.93 -2.27 3.30
C ASP A 96 -9.64 -1.56 3.71
N PHE A 97 -8.51 -2.27 3.76
CA PHE A 97 -7.22 -1.63 3.95
C PHE A 97 -6.18 -2.20 2.98
N VAL A 98 -5.67 -1.37 2.09
CA VAL A 98 -4.70 -1.79 1.08
C VAL A 98 -3.53 -0.83 1.10
N PHE A 99 -2.34 -1.34 1.41
CA PHE A 99 -1.11 -0.56 1.34
C PHE A 99 -0.13 -1.21 0.36
N LEU A 100 0.00 -0.61 -0.82
CA LEU A 100 0.95 -1.02 -1.84
C LEU A 100 2.19 -0.12 -1.82
N TRP A 101 3.30 -0.67 -1.35
CA TRP A 101 4.62 -0.07 -1.50
C TRP A 101 5.25 -0.46 -2.84
N ALA A 102 4.68 0.07 -3.92
CA ALA A 102 5.18 -0.12 -5.28
C ALA A 102 4.91 1.13 -6.13
N CYS A 103 5.80 1.36 -7.10
CA CYS A 103 5.79 2.49 -8.02
C CYS A 103 4.47 2.65 -8.77
N GLY A 104 3.93 3.86 -8.88
CA GLY A 104 2.78 4.14 -9.76
C GLY A 104 1.42 3.61 -9.30
N THR A 105 1.35 2.87 -8.19
CA THR A 105 0.11 2.29 -7.65
C THR A 105 -0.98 3.33 -7.33
N ALA A 106 -0.61 4.60 -7.15
CA ALA A 106 -1.56 5.70 -6.94
C ALA A 106 -1.81 6.58 -8.19
N CYS A 107 -1.14 6.36 -9.32
CA CYS A 107 -1.22 7.28 -10.47
C CYS A 107 -2.57 7.28 -11.22
N SER A 108 -3.47 6.31 -10.96
CA SER A 108 -4.68 6.09 -11.78
C SER A 108 -5.97 6.00 -10.94
N TYR A 109 -6.22 7.03 -10.13
CA TYR A 109 -7.44 7.17 -9.33
C TYR A 109 -7.97 8.63 -9.35
N PRO A 110 -9.30 8.87 -9.50
CA PRO A 110 -10.38 7.90 -9.71
C PRO A 110 -10.24 7.15 -11.02
N SER A 111 -10.77 5.92 -11.03
CA SER A 111 -10.58 5.00 -12.15
C SER A 111 -11.74 5.01 -13.14
N TRP A 112 -11.46 4.56 -14.37
CA TRP A 112 -12.46 4.45 -15.44
C TRP A 112 -12.31 3.13 -16.19
N TYR A 113 -13.33 2.78 -16.97
CA TYR A 113 -13.26 1.64 -17.88
C TYR A 113 -12.54 2.05 -19.16
N CYS A 114 -11.38 1.47 -19.43
CA CYS A 114 -10.62 1.70 -20.65
C CYS A 114 -11.21 0.85 -21.78
N SER A 115 -11.82 1.48 -22.79
CA SER A 115 -12.38 0.78 -23.95
C SER A 115 -11.32 0.11 -24.82
N THR A 116 -10.10 0.66 -24.85
CA THR A 116 -8.98 0.10 -25.64
C THR A 116 -8.48 -1.21 -25.02
N CYS A 117 -8.33 -1.25 -23.69
CA CYS A 117 -7.87 -2.43 -22.96
C CYS A 117 -9.03 -3.34 -22.53
N GLN A 118 -10.28 -2.90 -22.72
CA GLN A 118 -11.51 -3.56 -22.26
C GLN A 118 -11.47 -3.91 -20.76
N ALA A 119 -10.88 -3.02 -19.95
CA ALA A 119 -10.55 -3.28 -18.55
C ALA A 119 -10.71 -2.03 -17.67
N TRP A 120 -10.91 -2.24 -16.37
CA TRP A 120 -10.89 -1.18 -15.37
C TRP A 120 -9.45 -0.83 -14.99
N THR A 121 -9.15 0.46 -14.90
CA THR A 121 -7.83 0.98 -14.51
C THR A 121 -7.71 1.15 -12.99
N GLY A 122 -6.48 1.29 -12.50
CA GLY A 122 -6.18 1.87 -11.19
C GLY A 122 -6.24 0.89 -10.03
N HIS A 123 -5.09 0.69 -9.37
CA HIS A 123 -5.00 -0.23 -8.24
C HIS A 123 -5.98 0.14 -7.11
N CYS A 124 -6.15 1.41 -6.77
CA CYS A 124 -7.10 1.83 -5.74
C CYS A 124 -8.52 1.29 -6.00
N TYR A 125 -9.08 1.55 -7.18
CA TYR A 125 -10.42 1.07 -7.53
C TYR A 125 -10.49 -0.46 -7.69
N CYS A 126 -9.48 -1.06 -8.32
CA CYS A 126 -9.47 -2.50 -8.57
C CYS A 126 -9.37 -3.32 -7.28
N TRP A 127 -8.69 -2.80 -6.24
CA TRP A 127 -8.66 -3.43 -4.92
C TRP A 127 -9.94 -3.17 -4.12
N THR A 128 -10.32 -1.91 -3.95
CA THR A 128 -11.40 -1.49 -3.03
C THR A 128 -12.79 -1.63 -3.62
N ARG A 129 -12.92 -1.66 -4.96
CA ARG A 129 -14.19 -1.59 -5.70
C ARG A 129 -14.96 -0.28 -5.50
N LYS A 130 -14.28 0.81 -5.08
CA LYS A 130 -14.87 2.13 -4.83
C LYS A 130 -14.18 3.19 -5.69
N ASN A 131 -14.95 3.97 -6.45
CA ASN A 131 -14.41 5.11 -7.21
C ASN A 131 -14.73 6.47 -6.54
N THR A 132 -15.42 6.43 -5.40
CA THR A 132 -15.93 7.59 -4.68
C THR A 132 -15.20 7.85 -3.37
N LEU A 133 -14.07 7.19 -3.14
CA LEU A 133 -13.21 7.45 -1.99
C LEU A 133 -12.62 8.86 -2.07
N ALA A 134 -12.38 9.48 -0.91
CA ALA A 134 -11.66 10.75 -0.80
C ALA A 134 -10.31 10.70 -1.52
N LEU A 135 -9.95 11.81 -2.19
CA LEU A 135 -8.69 11.91 -2.94
C LEU A 135 -7.50 12.21 -2.02
N ASP A 136 -7.80 12.79 -0.85
CA ASP A 136 -6.83 12.98 0.22
C ASP A 136 -7.44 12.51 1.53
N GLY A 137 -7.33 11.21 1.77
CA GLY A 137 -7.79 10.58 3.00
C GLY A 137 -7.06 11.03 4.26
N TYR A 138 -6.06 11.91 4.16
CA TYR A 138 -5.41 12.53 5.32
C TYR A 138 -6.09 13.85 5.74
N THR A 139 -6.44 14.71 4.79
CA THR A 139 -7.03 16.04 5.09
C THR A 139 -8.55 16.09 4.92
N GLU A 140 -9.10 15.28 4.01
CA GLU A 140 -10.54 15.23 3.76
C GLU A 140 -11.24 14.43 4.87
N TRP A 141 -12.40 14.93 5.32
CA TRP A 141 -13.16 14.41 6.46
C TRP A 141 -14.56 13.92 6.06
N TRP A 142 -14.94 14.10 4.80
CA TRP A 142 -16.30 13.78 4.32
C TRP A 142 -16.49 12.29 4.04
N ASP A 143 -15.40 11.56 3.80
CA ASP A 143 -15.44 10.13 3.51
C ASP A 143 -15.56 9.33 4.80
N ASN A 144 -16.70 8.66 4.96
CA ASN A 144 -17.00 7.79 6.10
C ASN A 144 -16.98 6.30 5.71
N ASN A 145 -16.52 5.98 4.49
CA ASN A 145 -16.36 4.60 4.07
C ASN A 145 -15.24 3.92 4.89
N PRO A 146 -15.32 2.61 5.15
CA PRO A 146 -14.27 1.89 5.86
C PRO A 146 -12.99 1.70 5.02
N GLU A 147 -13.08 1.81 3.69
CA GLU A 147 -11.97 1.54 2.79
C GLU A 147 -10.90 2.63 2.81
N VAL A 148 -9.63 2.20 2.88
CA VAL A 148 -8.45 3.04 2.74
C VAL A 148 -7.44 2.38 1.82
N PHE A 149 -6.92 3.16 0.88
CA PHE A 149 -5.85 2.75 -0.01
C PHE A 149 -4.63 3.67 0.16
N LEU A 150 -3.46 3.07 0.37
CA LEU A 150 -2.18 3.76 0.36
C LEU A 150 -1.32 3.23 -0.80
N GLY A 151 -0.77 4.14 -1.60
CA GLY A 151 0.07 3.80 -2.74
C GLY A 151 0.96 4.95 -3.17
N TRP A 152 2.00 4.67 -3.96
CA TRP A 152 2.94 5.68 -4.43
C TRP A 152 2.59 6.19 -5.82
N GLU A 153 2.64 7.51 -5.99
CA GLU A 153 2.73 8.14 -7.31
C GLU A 153 4.17 8.01 -7.82
N TRP A 154 4.30 7.60 -9.09
CA TRP A 154 5.55 7.46 -9.83
C TRP A 154 6.53 6.47 -9.21
N GLY A 155 7.36 6.86 -8.24
CA GLY A 155 8.37 6.02 -7.62
C GLY A 155 8.05 5.68 -6.16
N SER A 156 8.26 4.42 -5.76
CA SER A 156 8.36 4.06 -4.34
C SER A 156 9.84 3.89 -3.95
N PRO A 157 10.32 4.50 -2.85
CA PRO A 157 11.71 4.34 -2.42
C PRO A 157 12.00 2.92 -1.94
N ASP A 158 13.26 2.50 -2.00
CA ASP A 158 13.72 1.30 -1.29
C ASP A 158 13.56 1.50 0.23
N PHE A 159 13.36 0.42 0.99
CA PHE A 159 13.29 0.51 2.44
C PHE A 159 14.58 1.06 3.06
N LEU A 160 15.73 0.81 2.43
CA LEU A 160 17.03 1.31 2.90
C LEU A 160 17.32 2.76 2.49
N HIS A 161 16.37 3.42 1.83
CA HIS A 161 16.51 4.84 1.52
C HIS A 161 16.50 5.67 2.81
N THR A 162 17.38 6.67 2.94
CA THR A 162 17.59 7.44 4.18
C THR A 162 17.31 8.94 4.05
N TYR A 163 16.85 9.41 2.89
CA TYR A 163 16.61 10.84 2.67
C TYR A 163 15.61 11.40 3.69
N GLY A 164 15.97 12.51 4.33
CA GLY A 164 15.16 13.16 5.36
C GLY A 164 14.99 12.36 6.66
N CYS A 165 15.59 11.17 6.78
CA CYS A 165 15.49 10.31 7.96
C CYS A 165 16.48 10.73 9.05
N LYS A 166 16.12 10.51 10.31
CA LYS A 166 17.03 10.67 11.46
C LYS A 166 18.16 9.64 11.40
N ASN A 167 19.25 9.90 12.12
CA ASN A 167 20.37 8.97 12.20
C ASN A 167 19.92 7.58 12.68
N GLY A 168 20.28 6.55 11.91
CA GLY A 168 19.90 5.16 12.19
C GLY A 168 18.52 4.75 11.68
N TYR A 169 17.81 5.65 10.99
CA TYR A 169 16.51 5.39 10.38
C TYR A 169 16.56 5.50 8.85
N ASP A 170 15.55 4.92 8.23
CA ASP A 170 15.35 4.69 6.80
C ASP A 170 13.86 4.42 6.55
N TYR A 171 13.43 4.33 5.29
CA TYR A 171 12.01 4.26 4.93
C TYR A 171 11.32 2.98 5.38
N GLY A 172 12.06 1.88 5.54
CA GLY A 172 11.51 0.69 6.19
C GLY A 172 11.09 0.95 7.64
N SER A 173 11.71 1.93 8.33
CA SER A 173 11.47 2.22 9.74
C SER A 173 10.17 2.98 9.85
N PHE A 174 9.90 3.80 8.83
CA PHE A 174 8.61 4.46 8.69
C PHE A 174 7.51 3.44 8.52
N VAL A 175 7.68 2.45 7.63
CA VAL A 175 6.69 1.39 7.42
C VAL A 175 6.50 0.53 8.66
N GLU A 176 7.59 0.06 9.29
CA GLU A 176 7.53 -0.70 10.55
C GLU A 176 6.83 0.10 11.65
N SER A 177 7.20 1.37 11.84
CA SER A 177 6.59 2.24 12.85
C SER A 177 5.12 2.51 12.57
N PHE A 178 4.75 2.74 11.31
CA PHE A 178 3.36 2.90 10.90
C PHE A 178 2.51 1.70 11.32
N PHE A 179 2.95 0.48 10.97
CA PHE A 179 2.20 -0.73 11.36
C PHE A 179 2.24 -0.99 12.87
N LYS A 180 3.32 -0.65 13.57
CA LYS A 180 3.38 -0.70 15.04
C LYS A 180 2.30 0.18 15.66
N TYR A 181 2.17 1.44 15.22
CA TYR A 181 1.16 2.35 15.75
C TYR A 181 -0.26 1.94 15.34
N LEU A 182 -0.44 1.53 14.08
CA LEU A 182 -1.73 1.09 13.55
C LEU A 182 -2.26 -0.14 14.30
N LEU A 183 -1.43 -1.17 14.48
CA LEU A 183 -1.86 -2.48 14.97
C LEU A 183 -1.62 -2.69 16.47
N GLN A 184 -0.44 -2.32 17.00
CA GLN A 184 -0.12 -2.56 18.41
C GLN A 184 -0.62 -1.48 19.35
N GLN A 185 -0.81 -0.26 18.84
CA GLN A 185 -1.26 0.89 19.65
C GLN A 185 -2.65 1.40 19.26
N ASP A 186 -3.34 0.64 18.41
CA ASP A 186 -4.74 0.86 18.03
C ASP A 186 -5.01 2.30 17.57
N LYS A 187 -4.11 2.83 16.72
CA LYS A 187 -4.21 4.17 16.14
C LYS A 187 -4.97 4.13 14.81
N THR A 188 -5.58 5.26 14.46
CA THR A 188 -6.13 5.44 13.11
C THR A 188 -5.01 5.50 12.08
N VAL A 189 -5.32 5.32 10.80
CA VAL A 189 -4.33 5.42 9.72
C VAL A 189 -3.60 6.77 9.77
N LYS A 190 -4.32 7.90 9.83
CA LYS A 190 -3.74 9.25 9.96
C LYS A 190 -2.80 9.35 11.15
N LYS A 191 -3.26 8.91 12.33
CA LYS A 191 -2.47 9.07 13.55
C LYS A 191 -1.25 8.15 13.56
N ALA A 192 -1.36 6.95 13.00
CA ALA A 192 -0.25 6.04 12.84
C ALA A 192 0.82 6.61 11.90
N LEU A 193 0.41 7.25 10.80
CA LEU A 193 1.33 7.93 9.88
C LEU A 193 2.04 9.11 10.56
N ASP A 194 1.32 9.93 11.32
CA ASP A 194 1.92 11.06 12.06
C ASP A 194 3.01 10.59 13.01
N LEU A 195 2.72 9.57 13.82
CA LEU A 195 3.66 9.06 14.81
C LEU A 195 4.86 8.39 14.14
N ALA A 196 4.63 7.66 13.03
CA ALA A 196 5.71 7.08 12.24
C ALA A 196 6.60 8.16 11.62
N SER A 197 6.01 9.23 11.09
CA SER A 197 6.76 10.36 10.53
C SER A 197 7.58 11.08 11.58
N GLN A 198 6.96 11.37 12.74
CA GLN A 198 7.64 11.98 13.88
C GLN A 198 8.79 11.11 14.41
N GLU A 199 8.65 9.78 14.39
CA GLU A 199 9.69 8.85 14.83
C GLU A 199 10.89 8.87 13.88
N VAL A 200 10.64 8.89 12.57
CA VAL A 200 11.62 8.55 11.54
C VAL A 200 12.27 9.76 10.87
N PHE A 201 11.53 10.82 10.59
CA PHE A 201 12.02 11.94 9.78
C PHE A 201 12.49 13.13 10.63
N ILE A 202 13.46 13.89 10.11
CA ILE A 202 14.07 15.02 10.81
C ILE A 202 13.12 16.22 10.74
N GLY A 203 12.74 16.75 11.90
CA GLY A 203 11.99 18.02 11.96
C GLY A 203 10.51 17.91 11.56
N GLU A 204 10.00 16.71 11.29
CA GLU A 204 8.64 16.50 10.81
C GLU A 204 7.67 16.23 11.96
N PRO A 205 6.74 17.15 12.26
CA PRO A 205 5.79 16.96 13.36
C PRO A 205 4.62 16.04 12.99
N THR A 206 4.29 15.93 11.69
CA THR A 206 3.14 15.16 11.20
C THR A 206 3.44 14.50 9.86
N PHE A 207 2.55 13.63 9.38
CA PHE A 207 2.71 12.99 8.09
C PHE A 207 2.65 14.01 6.94
N ILE A 208 1.83 15.06 7.03
CA ILE A 208 1.69 16.04 5.94
C ILE A 208 3.00 16.71 5.56
N ASP A 209 3.85 16.95 6.56
CA ASP A 209 5.13 17.62 6.38
C ASP A 209 6.25 16.64 5.97
N SER A 210 6.03 15.34 6.18
CA SER A 210 7.06 14.33 5.99
C SER A 210 7.39 14.03 4.53
N PRO A 211 8.64 13.61 4.22
CA PRO A 211 9.07 13.31 2.86
C PRO A 211 8.15 12.35 2.07
N PRO A 212 7.59 11.27 2.67
CA PRO A 212 6.64 10.44 1.93
C PRO A 212 5.42 11.20 1.41
N ARG A 213 4.90 12.18 2.15
CA ARG A 213 3.69 12.93 1.78
C ARG A 213 3.99 14.14 0.91
N ASN A 214 4.96 14.96 1.32
CA ASN A 214 5.38 16.15 0.58
C ASN A 214 6.02 15.78 -0.75
N GLY A 215 6.66 14.61 -0.79
CA GLY A 215 7.26 14.01 -1.96
C GLY A 215 8.77 14.01 -1.92
N ILE A 216 9.33 13.13 -2.74
CA ILE A 216 10.76 12.90 -2.89
C ILE A 216 11.09 12.79 -4.37
N TRP A 217 12.27 13.29 -4.74
CA TRP A 217 12.78 13.15 -6.09
C TRP A 217 13.36 11.74 -6.27
N LEU A 218 12.71 10.90 -7.07
CA LEU A 218 13.13 9.53 -7.39
C LEU A 218 13.06 9.31 -8.89
N TYR A 219 14.11 8.74 -9.48
CA TYR A 219 14.13 8.33 -10.89
C TYR A 219 13.67 9.42 -11.87
N ASP A 220 14.06 10.67 -11.59
CA ASP A 220 13.70 11.86 -12.37
C ASP A 220 12.23 12.33 -12.26
N ASP A 221 11.47 11.77 -11.32
CA ASP A 221 10.08 12.17 -11.05
C ASP A 221 9.86 12.58 -9.58
N TRP A 222 8.92 13.49 -9.36
CA TRP A 222 8.45 13.85 -8.02
C TRP A 222 7.43 12.82 -7.52
N SER A 223 7.84 12.00 -6.55
CA SER A 223 7.07 10.84 -6.09
C SER A 223 6.52 11.06 -4.69
N CYS A 224 5.27 10.69 -4.43
CA CYS A 224 4.68 10.80 -3.10
C CYS A 224 3.73 9.65 -2.78
N LEU A 225 3.60 9.34 -1.49
CA LEU A 225 2.64 8.41 -0.94
C LEU A 225 1.28 9.10 -0.82
N ARG A 226 0.28 8.56 -1.51
CA ARG A 226 -1.11 8.99 -1.46
C ARG A 226 -1.92 8.11 -0.53
N ILE A 227 -2.96 8.71 0.03
CA ILE A 227 -3.96 8.05 0.86
C ILE A 227 -5.31 8.40 0.24
N TYR A 228 -6.03 7.39 -0.22
CA TYR A 228 -7.41 7.52 -0.66
C TYR A 228 -8.33 6.89 0.37
N GLY A 229 -9.53 7.43 0.54
CA GLY A 229 -10.51 6.92 1.50
C GLY A 229 -10.48 7.62 2.85
N ASN A 230 -10.92 6.94 3.90
CA ASN A 230 -11.05 7.53 5.23
C ASN A 230 -9.84 7.23 6.13
N GLY A 231 -8.87 8.15 6.22
CA GLY A 231 -7.71 7.94 7.10
C GLY A 231 -8.01 7.94 8.61
N ASP A 232 -9.23 8.24 9.04
CA ASP A 232 -9.64 8.14 10.46
C ASP A 232 -10.08 6.72 10.86
N VAL A 233 -10.05 5.75 9.95
CA VAL A 233 -10.33 4.35 10.29
C VAL A 233 -9.20 3.73 11.12
N LYS A 234 -9.60 2.80 11.99
CA LYS A 234 -8.72 1.81 12.61
C LYS A 234 -8.92 0.48 11.91
N LEU A 235 -7.90 -0.37 11.92
CA LEU A 235 -8.08 -1.75 11.50
C LEU A 235 -8.84 -2.51 12.62
N PRO A 236 -9.78 -3.40 12.26
CA PRO A 236 -10.56 -4.18 13.23
C PRO A 236 -9.71 -5.17 14.02
#